data_AF-A0A974X0B8-F1
#
_entry.id   AF-A0A974X0B8-F1
#
_cell.length_a   1.000
_cell.length_b   1.000
_cell.length_c   1.000
_cell.angle_alpha   90.00
_cell.angle_beta   90.00
_cell.angle_gamma   90.00
#
_symmetry.space_group_name_H-M   'P 1'
#
loop_
_entity.id
_entity.type
_entity.pdbx_description
1 polymer ?
#
loop_
_entity_poly.entity_id
_entity_poly.type
_entity_poly.pdbx_seq_one_letter_code
_entity_poly.pdbx_strand_id
1 'polypeptide(L)'
;MTFLNPAALWWLFLLLPLAALYLLKVRPERHQTTLLFLWEKVFEKKHSAAVFKRLRNWLSLLLLAIAYTAVVLALAKPCFYQINKHRKLIIIIDSSASMNTLQNGKTLFDRARTKAAAIIKNLLPSQQAVLAAVSTDLRIITGASSNQHYLLKALEQLRPTECAMNPDALSFLAKHRDFCPGSRAILLTDGCFRGASKLKAVEMIRLGKPKQNAGIVGFDIIRLQSGKNNEAGIFISCASTYPDNSEVDLVLAHGKIENIVKVFPLKLKKGINKPIILKIENAAAGKWFAILDKAESFALDNVTCAVLREPQPVKTAISASTSIYEMLVNAYRHSKIMELTDKTPEIVICEGNVPENIAAEKYIIFKPENNSIFWKGAGRPQSPQHAVVEKPAHQLVKFCRLDEAKFEEIQELTPPANSVIVASTANGQPLIYKTARNGKTAYVFNFDPMRGDFFLQVDFPVLLGAAVMDLCGKTPQLPAVFKTGSLLPEAVAATFNGGSMLLPNRKIVKYTPDKHLVLPGFYTLMKNGQRLQFAAALLSVPDTLPPRPEFKSTAQPLESGIPVSFILLATALVLVTLEEILYNRRKVG
;
A
#
# COMPACT_ATOMS: atom_id res chain seq x y z
N MET A 1 -42.14 -12.10 6.69
CA MET A 1 -42.00 -13.27 5.79
C MET A 1 -42.44 -12.87 4.41
N THR A 2 -41.62 -13.12 3.40
CA THR A 2 -41.97 -12.86 2.00
C THR A 2 -41.96 -14.19 1.23
N PHE A 3 -42.95 -14.42 0.38
CA PHE A 3 -42.99 -15.60 -0.50
C PHE A 3 -42.40 -15.25 -1.86
N LEU A 4 -41.44 -16.05 -2.34
CA LEU A 4 -40.86 -15.85 -3.67
C LEU A 4 -41.84 -16.24 -4.79
N ASN A 5 -42.77 -17.15 -4.50
CA ASN A 5 -43.81 -17.56 -5.45
C ASN A 5 -45.18 -17.60 -4.75
N PRO A 6 -45.85 -16.44 -4.57
CA PRO A 6 -47.15 -16.39 -3.89
C PRO A 6 -48.25 -17.16 -4.65
N ALA A 7 -48.11 -17.34 -5.97
CA ALA A 7 -49.07 -18.10 -6.78
C ALA A 7 -49.15 -19.59 -6.37
N ALA A 8 -48.09 -20.14 -5.77
CA ALA A 8 -48.11 -21.52 -5.30
C ALA A 8 -49.15 -21.76 -4.19
N LEU A 9 -49.54 -20.74 -3.42
CA LEU A 9 -50.52 -20.87 -2.35
C LEU A 9 -51.92 -21.24 -2.86
N TRP A 10 -52.24 -20.96 -4.12
CA TRP A 10 -53.52 -21.37 -4.73
C TRP A 10 -53.67 -22.90 -4.79
N TRP A 11 -52.58 -23.66 -4.80
CA TRP A 11 -52.63 -25.12 -4.78
C TRP A 11 -53.18 -25.70 -3.48
N LEU A 12 -53.23 -24.92 -2.37
CA LEU A 12 -53.93 -25.35 -1.15
C LEU A 12 -55.41 -25.64 -1.40
N PHE A 13 -56.06 -25.00 -2.37
CA PHE A 13 -57.46 -25.27 -2.69
C PHE A 13 -57.69 -26.71 -3.17
N LEU A 14 -56.66 -27.41 -3.65
CA LEU A 14 -56.76 -28.82 -4.04
C LEU A 14 -56.99 -29.77 -2.85
N LEU A 15 -56.81 -29.31 -1.60
CA LEU A 15 -57.17 -30.08 -0.41
C LEU A 15 -58.68 -30.27 -0.27
N LEU A 16 -59.49 -29.33 -0.76
CA LEU A 16 -60.95 -29.40 -0.69
C LEU A 16 -61.53 -30.62 -1.43
N PRO A 17 -61.22 -30.86 -2.73
CA PRO A 17 -61.71 -32.05 -3.42
C PRO A 17 -61.14 -33.35 -2.82
N LEU A 18 -59.90 -33.34 -2.30
CA LEU A 18 -59.32 -34.50 -1.62
C LEU A 18 -60.09 -34.85 -0.33
N ALA A 19 -60.44 -33.84 0.47
CA ALA A 19 -61.28 -34.02 1.65
C ALA A 19 -62.70 -34.49 1.28
N ALA A 20 -63.26 -33.96 0.19
CA ALA A 20 -64.58 -34.35 -0.31
C ALA A 20 -64.62 -35.82 -0.77
N LEU A 21 -63.61 -36.30 -1.49
CA LEU A 21 -63.48 -37.71 -1.88
C LEU A 21 -63.41 -38.64 -0.67
N TYR A 22 -62.74 -38.20 0.39
CA TYR A 22 -62.65 -38.99 1.62
C TYR A 22 -63.96 -39.03 2.42
N LEU A 23 -64.71 -37.93 2.44
CA LEU A 23 -66.04 -37.85 3.06
C LEU A 23 -67.11 -38.59 2.25
N LEU A 24 -66.85 -38.89 0.98
CA LEU A 24 -67.71 -39.68 0.12
C LEU A 24 -67.73 -41.14 0.58
N LYS A 25 -68.68 -41.41 1.47
CA LYS A 25 -68.90 -42.72 2.06
C LYS A 25 -69.39 -43.69 0.98
N VAL A 26 -68.54 -44.65 0.61
CA VAL A 26 -68.93 -45.78 -0.23
C VAL A 26 -70.07 -46.52 0.46
N ARG A 27 -71.24 -46.58 -0.20
CA ARG A 27 -72.37 -47.39 0.27
C ARG A 27 -72.05 -48.85 -0.05
N PRO A 28 -71.98 -49.75 0.94
CA PRO A 28 -71.75 -51.16 0.66
C PRO A 28 -72.93 -51.74 -0.12
N GLU A 29 -72.65 -52.42 -1.23
CA GLU A 29 -73.65 -53.19 -1.96
C GLU A 29 -74.09 -54.40 -1.13
N ARG A 30 -75.40 -54.62 -1.05
CA ARG A 30 -75.97 -55.75 -0.32
C ARG A 30 -76.06 -56.94 -1.28
N HIS A 31 -75.23 -57.95 -1.06
CA HIS A 31 -75.38 -59.24 -1.72
C HIS A 31 -76.28 -60.16 -0.90
N GLN A 32 -77.28 -60.77 -1.53
CA GLN A 32 -78.08 -61.82 -0.92
C GLN A 32 -77.26 -63.10 -0.86
N THR A 33 -77.16 -63.70 0.34
CA THR A 33 -76.49 -64.99 0.53
C THR A 33 -77.38 -65.88 1.38
N THR A 34 -77.42 -67.17 1.07
CA THR A 34 -78.24 -68.18 1.75
C THR A 34 -77.61 -68.71 3.04
N LEU A 35 -76.37 -68.32 3.36
CA LEU A 35 -75.56 -68.82 4.47
C LEU A 35 -75.27 -67.71 5.51
N LEU A 36 -76.29 -66.98 5.95
CA LEU A 36 -76.13 -65.82 6.84
C LEU A 36 -75.50 -66.19 8.21
N PHE A 37 -75.80 -67.38 8.73
CA PHE A 37 -75.28 -67.88 10.01
C PHE A 37 -73.75 -68.07 10.03
N LEU A 38 -73.13 -68.30 8.86
CA LEU A 38 -71.67 -68.46 8.71
C LEU A 38 -70.97 -67.08 8.75
N TRP A 39 -71.64 -66.05 8.23
CA TRP A 39 -71.15 -64.68 8.26
C TRP A 39 -71.27 -64.03 9.64
N GLU A 40 -72.34 -64.32 10.40
CA GLU A 40 -72.50 -63.80 11.77
C GLU A 40 -71.34 -64.20 12.69
N LYS A 41 -70.88 -65.47 12.63
CA LYS A 41 -69.68 -65.94 13.37
C LYS A 41 -68.37 -65.23 12.96
N VAL A 42 -68.29 -64.71 11.74
CA VAL A 42 -67.12 -63.97 11.23
C VAL A 42 -67.19 -62.48 11.61
N PHE A 43 -68.40 -61.91 11.71
CA PHE A 43 -68.62 -60.51 12.06
C PHE A 43 -68.55 -60.24 13.57
N GLU A 44 -68.88 -61.20 14.43
CA GLU A 44 -68.78 -61.06 15.90
C GLU A 44 -67.35 -60.76 16.38
N LYS A 45 -66.31 -61.22 15.67
CA LYS A 45 -64.90 -60.91 16.01
C LYS A 45 -64.44 -59.49 15.63
N LYS A 46 -65.25 -58.69 14.93
CA LYS A 46 -64.79 -57.44 14.28
C LYS A 46 -65.27 -56.13 14.92
N HIS A 47 -66.09 -56.17 15.96
CA HIS A 47 -66.75 -54.98 16.50
C HIS A 47 -65.83 -54.00 17.27
N SER A 48 -64.71 -54.45 17.87
CA SER A 48 -63.81 -53.52 18.61
C SER A 48 -62.90 -52.68 17.72
N ALA A 49 -62.74 -53.03 16.44
CA ALA A 49 -61.86 -52.32 15.51
C ALA A 49 -62.51 -51.06 14.88
N ALA A 50 -63.83 -50.87 14.96
CA ALA A 50 -64.53 -49.83 14.19
C ALA A 50 -64.22 -48.39 14.65
N VAL A 51 -64.13 -48.16 15.97
CA VAL A 51 -63.81 -46.83 16.55
C VAL A 51 -62.33 -46.50 16.31
N PHE A 52 -61.44 -47.47 16.57
CA PHE A 52 -60.01 -47.32 16.29
C PHE A 52 -59.73 -47.14 14.79
N LYS A 53 -60.48 -47.81 13.90
CA LYS A 53 -60.39 -47.63 12.44
C LYS A 53 -60.85 -46.25 11.99
N ARG A 54 -61.89 -45.66 12.60
CA ARG A 54 -62.29 -44.27 12.33
C ARG A 54 -61.20 -43.30 12.75
N LEU A 55 -60.77 -43.32 14.02
CA LEU A 55 -59.72 -42.41 14.51
C LEU A 55 -58.40 -42.56 13.70
N ARG A 56 -58.05 -43.78 13.32
CA ARG A 56 -56.88 -44.11 12.49
C ARG A 56 -56.99 -43.58 11.06
N ASN A 57 -58.18 -43.60 10.44
CA ASN A 57 -58.35 -43.06 9.11
C ASN A 57 -58.32 -41.52 9.12
N TRP A 58 -58.86 -40.88 10.16
CA TRP A 58 -58.76 -39.42 10.35
C TRP A 58 -57.30 -38.99 10.55
N LEU A 59 -56.52 -39.79 11.27
CA LEU A 59 -55.09 -39.57 11.44
C LEU A 59 -54.31 -39.68 10.12
N SER A 60 -54.63 -40.66 9.24
CA SER A 60 -54.00 -40.77 7.91
C SER A 60 -54.32 -39.57 7.04
N LEU A 61 -55.57 -39.11 7.03
CA LEU A 61 -55.98 -37.93 6.27
C LEU A 61 -55.27 -36.67 6.78
N LEU A 62 -55.17 -36.53 8.11
CA LEU A 62 -54.47 -35.41 8.73
C LEU A 62 -52.97 -35.42 8.37
N LEU A 63 -52.33 -36.59 8.37
CA LEU A 63 -50.91 -36.74 8.02
C LEU A 63 -50.66 -36.41 6.54
N LEU A 64 -51.53 -36.88 5.65
CA LEU A 64 -51.49 -36.58 4.22
C LEU A 64 -51.77 -35.09 3.95
N ALA A 65 -52.73 -34.50 4.64
CA ALA A 65 -53.04 -33.08 4.54
C ALA A 65 -51.84 -32.24 4.98
N ILE A 66 -51.23 -32.54 6.13
CA ILE A 66 -50.02 -31.86 6.61
C ILE A 66 -48.88 -31.99 5.60
N ALA A 67 -48.62 -33.21 5.10
CA ALA A 67 -47.59 -33.45 4.10
C ALA A 67 -47.83 -32.61 2.83
N TYR A 68 -49.07 -32.58 2.33
CA TYR A 68 -49.44 -31.78 1.16
C TYR A 68 -49.26 -30.28 1.41
N THR A 69 -49.71 -29.76 2.56
CA THR A 69 -49.43 -28.36 2.93
C THR A 69 -47.95 -28.05 2.99
N ALA A 70 -47.12 -28.96 3.50
CA ALA A 70 -45.68 -28.78 3.55
C ALA A 70 -45.07 -28.70 2.13
N VAL A 71 -45.56 -29.50 1.18
CA VAL A 71 -45.15 -29.42 -0.23
C VAL A 71 -45.57 -28.09 -0.87
N VAL A 72 -46.82 -27.67 -0.67
CA VAL A 72 -47.33 -26.38 -1.21
C VAL A 72 -46.55 -25.20 -0.62
N LEU A 73 -46.26 -25.23 0.67
CA LEU A 73 -45.40 -24.22 1.32
C LEU A 73 -43.96 -24.29 0.81
N ALA A 74 -43.40 -25.47 0.54
CA ALA A 74 -42.09 -25.61 -0.07
C ALA A 74 -42.05 -24.97 -1.48
N LEU A 75 -43.11 -25.15 -2.27
CA LEU A 75 -43.29 -24.52 -3.60
C LEU A 75 -43.44 -23.00 -3.52
N ALA A 76 -44.12 -22.49 -2.48
CA ALA A 76 -44.25 -21.06 -2.22
C ALA A 76 -42.92 -20.38 -1.83
N LYS A 77 -41.91 -21.18 -1.45
CA LYS A 77 -40.55 -20.75 -1.08
C LYS A 77 -40.57 -19.59 -0.06
N PRO A 78 -41.00 -19.84 1.19
CA PRO A 78 -41.01 -18.85 2.25
C PRO A 78 -39.58 -18.39 2.58
N CYS A 79 -39.36 -17.07 2.55
CA CYS A 79 -38.13 -16.43 2.99
C CYS A 79 -38.39 -15.65 4.29
N PHE A 80 -37.63 -16.01 5.33
CA PHE A 80 -37.64 -15.32 6.62
C PHE A 80 -36.67 -14.13 6.66
N TYR A 81 -35.65 -14.14 5.81
CA TYR A 81 -34.68 -13.05 5.70
C TYR A 81 -35.19 -12.00 4.70
N GLN A 82 -35.06 -10.73 5.05
CA GLN A 82 -35.30 -9.61 4.13
C GLN A 82 -34.38 -9.78 2.93
N ILE A 83 -34.96 -9.90 1.73
CA ILE A 83 -34.22 -9.87 0.45
C ILE A 83 -33.47 -8.55 0.41
N ASN A 84 -32.19 -8.56 0.78
CA ASN A 84 -31.35 -7.43 0.48
C ASN A 84 -31.17 -7.40 -1.04
N LYS A 85 -31.40 -6.23 -1.66
CA LYS A 85 -31.34 -6.00 -3.13
C LYS A 85 -30.01 -6.39 -3.79
N HIS A 86 -29.00 -6.77 -3.02
CA HIS A 86 -27.63 -6.93 -3.47
C HIS A 86 -27.33 -8.37 -3.92
N ARG A 87 -27.64 -8.67 -5.19
CA ARG A 87 -27.25 -9.94 -5.84
C ARG A 87 -25.73 -10.09 -6.04
N LYS A 88 -24.95 -9.01 -5.84
CA LYS A 88 -23.51 -8.96 -6.07
C LYS A 88 -22.76 -8.57 -4.79
N LEU A 89 -21.75 -9.35 -4.42
CA LEU A 89 -20.92 -9.15 -3.22
C LEU A 89 -19.47 -8.89 -3.63
N ILE A 90 -18.84 -7.84 -3.12
CA ILE A 90 -17.41 -7.58 -3.30
C ILE A 90 -16.72 -7.94 -1.99
N ILE A 91 -15.89 -8.97 -2.00
CA ILE A 91 -15.08 -9.41 -0.86
C ILE A 91 -13.68 -8.84 -1.04
N ILE A 92 -13.31 -7.90 -0.18
CA ILE A 92 -12.01 -7.23 -0.19
C ILE A 92 -11.20 -7.76 0.98
N ILE A 93 -10.01 -8.27 0.70
CA ILE A 93 -9.08 -8.77 1.70
C ILE A 93 -7.96 -7.76 1.88
N ASP A 94 -7.80 -7.28 3.11
CA ASP A 94 -6.62 -6.52 3.50
C ASP A 94 -5.39 -7.45 3.44
N SER A 95 -4.41 -7.04 2.63
CA SER A 95 -3.14 -7.72 2.42
C SER A 95 -1.95 -6.87 2.87
N SER A 96 -2.20 -5.85 3.69
CA SER A 96 -1.17 -4.99 4.26
C SER A 96 -0.24 -5.71 5.23
N ALA A 97 0.86 -5.06 5.57
CA ALA A 97 1.88 -5.55 6.47
C ALA A 97 1.33 -5.95 7.84
N SER A 98 0.44 -5.14 8.44
CA SER A 98 -0.14 -5.41 9.76
C SER A 98 -0.94 -6.72 9.82
N MET A 99 -1.46 -7.18 8.67
CA MET A 99 -2.16 -8.47 8.56
C MET A 99 -1.25 -9.69 8.77
N ASN A 100 0.08 -9.52 8.72
CA ASN A 100 1.04 -10.56 9.09
C ASN A 100 1.22 -10.73 10.61
N THR A 101 0.51 -9.95 11.43
CA THR A 101 0.54 -10.09 12.90
C THR A 101 0.10 -11.50 13.34
N LEU A 102 0.89 -12.13 14.20
CA LEU A 102 0.63 -13.46 14.75
C LEU A 102 -0.29 -13.42 15.98
N GLN A 103 -1.40 -14.15 15.91
CA GLN A 103 -2.32 -14.34 17.04
C GLN A 103 -2.76 -15.81 17.16
N ASN A 104 -2.46 -16.43 18.30
CA ASN A 104 -2.78 -17.84 18.59
C ASN A 104 -2.26 -18.79 17.50
N GLY A 105 -1.00 -18.61 17.07
CA GLY A 105 -0.34 -19.46 16.07
C GLY A 105 -0.75 -19.26 14.60
N LYS A 106 -1.63 -18.29 14.30
CA LYS A 106 -2.05 -17.95 12.92
C LYS A 106 -1.93 -16.45 12.66
N THR A 107 -1.66 -16.06 11.42
CA THR A 107 -1.65 -14.65 11.01
C THR A 107 -3.07 -14.09 10.94
N LEU A 108 -3.23 -12.76 11.03
CA LEU A 108 -4.53 -12.12 10.78
C LEU A 108 -4.98 -12.32 9.33
N PHE A 109 -4.04 -12.38 8.38
CA PHE A 109 -4.30 -12.73 6.99
C PHE A 109 -4.89 -14.13 6.83
N ASP A 110 -4.37 -15.14 7.54
CA ASP A 110 -4.94 -16.49 7.52
C ASP A 110 -6.37 -16.52 8.04
N ARG A 111 -6.66 -15.72 9.08
CA ARG A 111 -8.03 -15.56 9.60
C ARG A 111 -8.93 -14.87 8.59
N ALA A 112 -8.42 -13.86 7.87
CA ALA A 112 -9.13 -13.21 6.77
C ALA A 112 -9.48 -14.24 5.68
N ARG A 113 -8.52 -15.07 5.28
CA ARG A 113 -8.72 -16.14 4.30
C ARG A 113 -9.76 -17.16 4.76
N THR A 114 -9.70 -17.63 6.00
CA THR A 114 -10.70 -18.57 6.55
C THR A 114 -12.10 -17.93 6.58
N LYS A 115 -12.20 -16.65 6.98
CA LYS A 115 -13.48 -15.95 7.02
C LYS A 115 -14.04 -15.72 5.61
N ALA A 116 -13.22 -15.28 4.66
CA ALA A 116 -13.59 -15.14 3.26
C ALA A 116 -14.07 -16.48 2.66
N ALA A 117 -13.36 -17.58 2.92
CA ALA A 117 -13.76 -18.90 2.47
C ALA A 117 -15.12 -19.33 3.04
N ALA A 118 -15.41 -19.01 4.31
CA ALA A 118 -16.71 -19.27 4.91
C ALA A 118 -17.83 -18.44 4.26
N ILE A 119 -17.55 -17.18 3.89
CA ILE A 119 -18.48 -16.33 3.15
C ILE A 119 -18.77 -16.93 1.78
N ILE A 120 -17.73 -17.34 1.03
CA ILE A 120 -17.86 -17.92 -0.31
C ILE A 120 -18.65 -19.23 -0.30
N LYS A 121 -18.40 -20.11 0.68
CA LYS A 121 -19.13 -21.38 0.82
C LYS A 121 -20.62 -21.19 1.11
N ASN A 122 -20.97 -20.09 1.79
CA ASN A 122 -22.36 -19.77 2.16
C ASN A 122 -23.07 -18.86 1.14
N LEU A 123 -22.47 -18.58 -0.02
CA LEU A 123 -23.13 -17.81 -1.08
C LEU A 123 -24.37 -18.54 -1.60
N LEU A 124 -25.47 -17.80 -1.77
CA LEU A 124 -26.67 -18.33 -2.40
C LEU A 124 -26.41 -18.64 -3.89
N PRO A 125 -27.08 -19.63 -4.51
CA PRO A 125 -26.87 -19.98 -5.93
C PRO A 125 -27.07 -18.83 -6.93
N SER A 126 -27.89 -17.84 -6.57
CA SER A 126 -28.18 -16.65 -7.40
C SER A 126 -27.28 -15.46 -7.11
N GLN A 127 -26.37 -15.55 -6.13
CA GLN A 127 -25.43 -14.50 -5.77
C GLN A 127 -24.12 -14.64 -6.55
N GLN A 128 -23.56 -13.51 -6.96
CA GLN A 128 -22.22 -13.43 -7.55
C GLN A 128 -21.28 -12.73 -6.58
N ALA A 129 -20.04 -13.20 -6.49
CA ALA A 129 -18.99 -12.56 -5.70
C ALA A 129 -17.80 -12.14 -6.56
N VAL A 130 -17.19 -11.02 -6.18
CA VAL A 130 -15.95 -10.47 -6.71
C VAL A 130 -14.91 -10.56 -5.59
N LEU A 131 -13.73 -11.12 -5.86
CA LEU A 131 -12.63 -11.17 -4.92
C LEU A 131 -11.61 -10.09 -5.25
N ALA A 132 -11.29 -9.24 -4.29
CA ALA A 132 -10.27 -8.20 -4.40
C ALA A 132 -9.30 -8.26 -3.21
N ALA A 133 -8.07 -7.83 -3.42
CA ALA A 133 -7.07 -7.64 -2.38
C ALA A 133 -6.59 -6.20 -2.37
N VAL A 134 -6.33 -5.65 -1.19
CA VAL A 134 -5.89 -4.27 -1.03
C VAL A 134 -4.64 -4.20 -0.16
N SER A 135 -3.67 -3.38 -0.56
CA SER A 135 -2.56 -2.94 0.28
C SER A 135 -2.17 -1.52 -0.14
N THR A 136 -1.18 -1.36 -1.01
CA THR A 136 -0.87 -0.07 -1.65
C THR A 136 -1.94 0.32 -2.67
N ASP A 137 -2.39 -0.66 -3.45
CA ASP A 137 -3.40 -0.51 -4.50
C ASP A 137 -4.49 -1.58 -4.35
N LEU A 138 -5.66 -1.31 -4.94
CA LEU A 138 -6.75 -2.28 -5.02
C LEU A 138 -6.58 -3.17 -6.25
N ARG A 139 -6.40 -4.46 -6.04
CA ARG A 139 -6.26 -5.47 -7.10
C ARG A 139 -7.47 -6.37 -7.14
N ILE A 140 -8.14 -6.40 -8.28
CA ILE A 140 -9.24 -7.34 -8.54
C ILE A 140 -8.62 -8.66 -8.97
N ILE A 141 -8.89 -9.72 -8.18
CA ILE A 141 -8.32 -11.06 -8.40
C ILE A 141 -9.23 -11.87 -9.31
N THR A 142 -10.54 -11.76 -9.09
CA THR A 142 -11.55 -12.44 -9.89
C THR A 142 -12.67 -11.47 -10.26
N GLY A 143 -13.20 -11.60 -11.47
CA GLY A 143 -14.47 -10.97 -11.85
C GLY A 143 -15.66 -11.55 -11.08
N ALA A 144 -16.85 -11.00 -11.31
CA ALA A 144 -18.09 -11.47 -10.67
C ALA A 144 -18.41 -12.92 -11.09
N SER A 145 -18.43 -13.84 -10.13
CA SER A 145 -18.70 -15.25 -10.38
C SER A 145 -19.59 -15.85 -9.29
N SER A 146 -20.45 -16.79 -9.67
CA SER A 146 -21.21 -17.65 -8.74
C SER A 146 -20.51 -18.99 -8.48
N ASN A 147 -19.44 -19.31 -9.22
CA ASN A 147 -18.71 -20.56 -9.04
C ASN A 147 -17.81 -20.50 -7.79
N GLN A 148 -18.28 -21.14 -6.72
CA GLN A 148 -17.57 -21.19 -5.44
C GLN A 148 -16.17 -21.80 -5.54
N HIS A 149 -15.98 -22.84 -6.37
CA HIS A 149 -14.69 -23.51 -6.52
C HIS A 149 -13.64 -22.58 -7.15
N TYR A 150 -14.04 -21.81 -8.17
CA TYR A 150 -13.16 -20.82 -8.81
C TYR A 150 -12.73 -19.72 -7.83
N LEU A 151 -13.66 -19.21 -7.02
CA LEU A 151 -13.38 -18.18 -6.00
C LEU A 151 -12.47 -18.71 -4.88
N LEU A 152 -12.70 -19.94 -4.42
CA LEU A 152 -11.85 -20.57 -3.39
C LEU A 152 -10.43 -20.81 -3.90
N LYS A 153 -10.27 -21.26 -5.14
CA LYS A 153 -8.94 -21.45 -5.74
C LYS A 153 -8.17 -20.13 -5.88
N ALA A 154 -8.85 -19.04 -6.27
CA ALA A 154 -8.24 -17.72 -6.32
C ALA A 154 -7.84 -17.20 -4.93
N LEU A 155 -8.66 -17.48 -3.91
CA LEU A 155 -8.40 -17.12 -2.53
C LEU A 155 -7.17 -17.84 -1.94
N GLU A 156 -6.91 -19.09 -2.34
CA GLU A 156 -5.73 -19.85 -1.91
C GLU A 156 -4.41 -19.30 -2.48
N GLN A 157 -4.45 -18.65 -3.65
CA GLN A 157 -3.28 -18.07 -4.31
C GLN A 157 -2.86 -16.71 -3.73
N LEU A 158 -3.75 -16.08 -2.94
CA LEU A 158 -3.49 -14.78 -2.35
C LEU A 158 -2.39 -14.87 -1.28
N ARG A 159 -1.45 -13.93 -1.35
CA ARG A 159 -0.36 -13.76 -0.38
C ARG A 159 -0.42 -12.37 0.25
N PRO A 160 -0.09 -12.24 1.54
CA PRO A 160 0.06 -10.93 2.17
C PRO A 160 1.24 -10.17 1.55
N THR A 161 1.20 -8.86 1.65
CA THR A 161 2.27 -7.96 1.24
C THR A 161 2.94 -7.35 2.47
N GLU A 162 4.15 -6.83 2.29
CA GLU A 162 4.92 -6.16 3.35
C GLU A 162 4.85 -4.63 3.19
N CYS A 163 3.73 -4.16 2.63
CA CYS A 163 3.40 -2.74 2.42
C CYS A 163 2.36 -2.27 3.44
N ALA A 164 2.45 -1.00 3.84
CA ALA A 164 1.39 -0.35 4.59
C ALA A 164 0.09 -0.26 3.77
N MET A 165 -1.05 -0.23 4.47
CA MET A 165 -2.36 -0.05 3.85
C MET A 165 -2.56 1.40 3.38
N ASN A 166 -2.88 1.59 2.10
CA ASN A 166 -3.25 2.88 1.53
C ASN A 166 -4.79 3.03 1.49
N PRO A 167 -5.40 3.89 2.32
CA PRO A 167 -6.84 4.08 2.32
C PRO A 167 -7.38 4.67 1.01
N ASP A 168 -6.55 5.42 0.27
CA ASP A 168 -6.98 6.05 -0.99
C ASP A 168 -7.26 5.01 -2.08
N ALA A 169 -6.63 3.83 -2.01
CA ALA A 169 -6.92 2.71 -2.91
C ALA A 169 -8.39 2.23 -2.81
N LEU A 170 -9.01 2.36 -1.62
CA LEU A 170 -10.42 2.02 -1.42
C LEU A 170 -11.38 3.09 -1.94
N SER A 171 -10.91 4.33 -2.12
CA SER A 171 -11.72 5.41 -2.68
C SER A 171 -12.14 5.11 -4.12
N PHE A 172 -11.39 4.28 -4.85
CA PHE A 172 -11.74 3.80 -6.18
C PHE A 172 -13.13 3.14 -6.21
N LEU A 173 -13.46 2.32 -5.20
CA LEU A 173 -14.75 1.65 -5.08
C LEU A 173 -15.88 2.62 -4.74
N ALA A 174 -15.59 3.66 -3.97
CA ALA A 174 -16.57 4.70 -3.66
C ALA A 174 -16.89 5.57 -4.88
N LYS A 175 -15.89 5.84 -5.74
CA LYS A 175 -16.03 6.64 -6.97
C LYS A 175 -16.67 5.86 -8.11
N HIS A 176 -16.36 4.58 -8.25
CA HIS A 176 -16.89 3.72 -9.31
C HIS A 176 -17.98 2.78 -8.78
N ARG A 177 -19.03 3.33 -8.14
CA ARG A 177 -20.19 2.53 -7.72
C ARG A 177 -20.88 1.82 -8.88
N ASP A 178 -20.73 2.35 -10.09
CA ASP A 178 -21.22 1.77 -11.33
C ASP A 178 -20.46 0.51 -11.75
N PHE A 179 -19.29 0.23 -11.17
CA PHE A 179 -18.53 -1.00 -11.45
C PHE A 179 -19.35 -2.25 -11.11
N CYS A 180 -20.17 -2.17 -10.06
CA CYS A 180 -21.20 -3.16 -9.76
C CYS A 180 -22.42 -2.47 -9.10
N PRO A 181 -23.41 -1.99 -9.89
CA PRO A 181 -24.58 -1.32 -9.33
C PRO A 181 -25.36 -2.27 -8.43
N GLY A 182 -25.72 -1.79 -7.24
CA GLY A 182 -26.36 -2.62 -6.22
C GLY A 182 -25.45 -3.73 -5.69
N SER A 183 -24.13 -3.53 -5.61
CA SER A 183 -23.25 -4.44 -4.89
C SER A 183 -23.01 -4.02 -3.45
N ARG A 184 -22.80 -5.01 -2.60
CA ARG A 184 -22.39 -4.85 -1.20
C ARG A 184 -20.88 -5.11 -1.11
N ALA A 185 -20.11 -4.19 -0.58
CA ALA A 185 -18.65 -4.35 -0.42
C ALA A 185 -18.30 -4.64 1.04
N ILE A 186 -17.56 -5.72 1.27
CA ILE A 186 -17.09 -6.14 2.59
C ILE A 186 -15.57 -6.18 2.59
N LEU A 187 -14.94 -5.43 3.49
CA LEU A 187 -13.51 -5.42 3.75
C LEU A 187 -13.16 -6.22 5.01
N LEU A 188 -12.28 -7.20 4.86
CA LEU A 188 -11.70 -8.00 5.94
C LEU A 188 -10.35 -7.39 6.32
N THR A 189 -10.27 -6.69 7.46
CA THR A 189 -9.11 -5.89 7.88
C THR A 189 -8.93 -5.93 9.40
N ASP A 190 -7.72 -5.62 9.88
CA ASP A 190 -7.44 -5.36 11.30
C ASP A 190 -7.77 -3.92 11.73
N GLY A 191 -7.93 -3.01 10.77
CA GLY A 191 -8.26 -1.60 10.96
C GLY A 191 -7.06 -0.69 11.21
N CYS A 192 -5.83 -1.12 10.91
CA CYS A 192 -4.59 -0.38 11.16
C CYS A 192 -4.30 0.73 10.13
N PHE A 193 -5.32 1.51 9.72
CA PHE A 193 -5.14 2.59 8.74
C PHE A 193 -5.95 3.84 9.08
N ARG A 194 -5.46 5.00 8.64
CA ARG A 194 -6.13 6.29 8.91
C ARG A 194 -7.41 6.42 8.10
N GLY A 195 -8.45 6.97 8.72
CA GLY A 195 -9.69 7.29 8.01
C GLY A 195 -10.64 6.11 7.77
N ALA A 196 -10.42 4.95 8.43
CA ALA A 196 -11.35 3.81 8.37
C ALA A 196 -12.81 4.22 8.65
N SER A 197 -13.04 5.10 9.63
CA SER A 197 -14.37 5.60 9.97
C SER A 197 -15.05 6.44 8.88
N LYS A 198 -14.31 6.93 7.88
CA LYS A 198 -14.85 7.75 6.78
C LYS A 198 -15.42 6.88 5.64
N LEU A 199 -15.08 5.60 5.58
CA LEU A 199 -15.51 4.67 4.53
C LEU A 199 -16.93 4.15 4.78
N LYS A 200 -17.95 4.98 4.54
CA LYS A 200 -19.36 4.55 4.67
C LYS A 200 -19.83 3.59 3.57
N ALA A 201 -19.13 3.54 2.44
CA ALA A 201 -19.50 2.72 1.28
C ALA A 201 -19.03 1.25 1.39
N VAL A 202 -18.14 0.95 2.32
CA VAL A 202 -17.52 -0.38 2.48
C VAL A 202 -17.81 -0.84 3.89
N GLU A 203 -18.51 -1.96 4.02
CA GLU A 203 -18.69 -2.62 5.31
C GLU A 203 -17.39 -3.27 5.71
N MET A 204 -17.02 -3.19 7.00
CA MET A 204 -15.75 -3.74 7.45
C MET A 204 -16.00 -4.82 8.52
N ILE A 205 -15.30 -5.94 8.37
CA ILE A 205 -15.19 -7.01 9.35
C ILE A 205 -13.81 -6.90 9.99
N ARG A 206 -13.79 -6.56 11.28
CA ARG A 206 -12.56 -6.47 12.05
C ARG A 206 -12.02 -7.86 12.36
N LEU A 207 -10.72 -8.04 12.16
CA LEU A 207 -10.00 -9.28 12.42
C LEU A 207 -9.01 -9.10 13.58
N GLY A 208 -9.06 -10.02 14.53
CA GLY A 208 -8.16 -10.03 15.69
C GLY A 208 -8.54 -9.03 16.78
N LYS A 209 -7.81 -9.11 17.89
CA LYS A 209 -7.87 -8.15 19.00
C LYS A 209 -6.64 -7.24 18.94
N PRO A 210 -6.73 -5.97 19.37
CA PRO A 210 -5.55 -5.12 19.46
C PRO A 210 -4.55 -5.76 20.43
N LYS A 211 -3.30 -5.87 20.00
CA LYS A 211 -2.17 -6.32 20.84
C LYS A 211 -1.19 -5.17 21.04
N GLN A 212 -0.43 -5.27 22.12
CA GLN A 212 0.70 -4.38 22.33
C GLN A 212 1.80 -4.69 21.31
N ASN A 213 2.46 -3.63 20.85
CA ASN A 213 3.46 -3.60 19.80
C ASN A 213 4.33 -2.35 19.96
N ALA A 214 5.60 -2.45 19.60
CA ALA A 214 6.56 -1.38 19.50
C ALA A 214 7.44 -1.59 18.26
N GLY A 215 7.61 -0.55 17.46
CA GLY A 215 8.26 -0.66 16.15
C GLY A 215 8.97 0.61 15.73
N ILE A 216 9.85 0.47 14.73
CA ILE A 216 10.59 1.57 14.13
C ILE A 216 9.73 2.20 13.04
N VAL A 217 9.33 3.45 13.25
CA VAL A 217 8.44 4.21 12.34
C VAL A 217 9.19 5.24 11.50
N GLY A 218 10.46 5.49 11.80
CA GLY A 218 11.33 6.36 11.02
C GLY A 218 12.79 5.92 11.13
N PHE A 219 13.50 5.93 10.02
CA PHE A 219 14.94 5.67 9.96
C PHE A 219 15.54 6.46 8.82
N ASP A 220 16.66 7.13 9.07
CA ASP A 220 17.45 7.78 8.02
C ASP A 220 18.92 7.80 8.42
N ILE A 221 19.80 7.78 7.41
CA ILE A 221 21.24 7.86 7.61
C ILE A 221 21.85 8.73 6.52
N ILE A 222 22.54 9.79 6.94
CA ILE A 222 23.18 10.73 6.03
C ILE A 222 24.64 10.90 6.39
N ARG A 223 25.44 11.17 5.36
CA ARG A 223 26.82 11.59 5.53
C ARG A 223 26.84 13.05 5.97
N LEU A 224 27.50 13.36 7.09
CA LEU A 224 27.63 14.74 7.54
C LEU A 224 28.77 15.42 6.78
N GLN A 225 28.48 16.52 6.10
CA GLN A 225 29.46 17.26 5.29
C GLN A 225 30.49 18.04 6.12
N SER A 226 30.15 18.35 7.38
CA SER A 226 30.99 19.12 8.30
C SER A 226 31.86 18.24 9.22
N GLY A 227 31.71 16.91 9.18
CA GLY A 227 32.36 16.01 10.13
C GLY A 227 33.81 15.70 9.78
N LYS A 228 34.70 15.69 10.78
CA LYS A 228 36.00 15.04 10.63
C LYS A 228 35.75 13.53 10.43
N ASN A 229 36.67 12.80 9.79
CA ASN A 229 36.65 11.33 9.81
C ASN A 229 35.37 10.64 9.33
N ASN A 230 34.78 11.04 8.19
CA ASN A 230 33.68 10.25 7.58
C ASN A 230 32.50 10.02 8.55
N GLU A 231 32.01 11.09 9.19
CA GLU A 231 30.88 10.99 10.10
C GLU A 231 29.54 10.74 9.37
N ALA A 232 28.73 9.85 9.92
CA ALA A 232 27.33 9.68 9.55
C ALA A 232 26.39 10.10 10.69
N GLY A 233 25.36 10.86 10.33
CA GLY A 233 24.24 11.19 11.19
C GLY A 233 23.13 10.16 10.98
N ILE A 234 22.67 9.53 12.06
CA ILE A 234 21.59 8.56 12.05
C ILE A 234 20.38 9.14 12.79
N PHE A 235 19.22 9.04 12.18
CA PHE A 235 17.93 9.42 12.76
C PHE A 235 17.07 8.16 12.91
N ILE A 236 16.54 7.90 14.11
CA ILE A 236 15.63 6.77 14.38
C ILE A 236 14.43 7.29 15.16
N SER A 237 13.22 6.90 14.76
CA SER A 237 11.99 7.19 15.47
C SER A 237 11.22 5.91 15.72
N CYS A 238 10.83 5.69 16.98
CA CYS A 238 10.12 4.50 17.42
C CYS A 238 8.74 4.88 17.96
N ALA A 239 7.81 3.94 17.88
CA ALA A 239 6.47 4.09 18.40
C ALA A 239 6.08 2.86 19.21
N SER A 240 5.26 3.03 20.24
CA SER A 240 4.88 1.93 21.15
C SER A 240 3.43 2.07 21.63
N THR A 241 2.72 0.96 21.72
CA THR A 241 1.38 0.88 22.31
C THR A 241 1.38 0.44 23.78
N TYR A 242 2.56 0.11 24.34
CA TYR A 242 2.71 -0.31 25.74
C TYR A 242 2.33 0.84 26.68
N PRO A 243 1.53 0.58 27.73
CA PRO A 243 1.10 1.60 28.68
C PRO A 243 2.25 2.09 29.58
N ASP A 244 3.17 1.20 29.94
CA ASP A 244 4.32 1.49 30.80
C ASP A 244 5.58 1.74 29.96
N ASN A 245 6.62 2.30 30.60
CA ASN A 245 7.94 2.46 29.98
C ASN A 245 8.54 1.08 29.72
N SER A 246 8.40 0.57 28.51
CA SER A 246 9.04 -0.70 28.12
C SER A 246 10.51 -0.46 27.79
N GLU A 247 11.40 -1.16 28.48
CA GLU A 247 12.83 -1.20 28.17
C GLU A 247 13.08 -2.15 27.00
N VAL A 248 13.75 -1.67 25.96
CA VAL A 248 14.05 -2.40 24.72
C VAL A 248 15.44 -2.00 24.23
N ASP A 249 16.23 -2.95 23.75
CA ASP A 249 17.52 -2.65 23.16
C ASP A 249 17.38 -2.32 21.66
N LEU A 250 17.99 -1.21 21.26
CA LEU A 250 18.15 -0.81 19.87
C LEU A 250 19.55 -1.19 19.39
N VAL A 251 19.61 -2.09 18.43
CA VAL A 251 20.85 -2.61 17.85
C VAL A 251 21.05 -1.99 16.46
N LEU A 252 22.21 -1.38 16.25
CA LEU A 252 22.69 -0.92 14.95
C LEU A 252 23.69 -1.91 14.39
N ALA A 253 23.54 -2.29 13.12
CA ALA A 253 24.43 -3.21 12.44
C ALA A 253 24.80 -2.73 11.03
N HIS A 254 25.97 -3.15 10.52
CA HIS A 254 26.50 -2.75 9.22
C HIS A 254 26.89 -3.95 8.34
N GLY A 255 26.53 -3.90 7.06
CA GLY A 255 26.77 -4.94 6.06
C GLY A 255 25.84 -6.14 6.20
N LYS A 256 25.85 -6.77 7.38
CA LYS A 256 24.98 -7.87 7.80
C LYS A 256 24.33 -7.55 9.15
N ILE A 257 23.19 -8.19 9.44
CA ILE A 257 22.48 -8.02 10.71
C ILE A 257 23.32 -8.48 11.92
N GLU A 258 24.19 -9.49 11.74
CA GLU A 258 25.04 -10.01 12.82
C GLU A 258 26.22 -9.08 13.17
N ASN A 259 26.58 -8.18 12.26
CA ASN A 259 27.73 -7.27 12.44
C ASN A 259 27.30 -6.04 13.22
N ILE A 260 27.12 -6.21 14.54
CA ILE A 260 26.67 -5.17 15.45
C ILE A 260 27.74 -4.09 15.58
N VAL A 261 27.33 -2.85 15.32
CA VAL A 261 28.14 -1.64 15.48
C VAL A 261 27.91 -1.04 16.86
N LYS A 262 26.65 -0.98 17.32
CA LYS A 262 26.31 -0.36 18.60
C LYS A 262 24.97 -0.86 19.14
N VAL A 263 24.84 -0.91 20.47
CA VAL A 263 23.60 -1.26 21.18
C VAL A 263 23.25 -0.13 22.15
N PHE A 264 21.97 0.23 22.23
CA PHE A 264 21.48 1.25 23.14
C PHE A 264 20.20 0.81 23.85
N PRO A 265 20.13 0.89 25.19
CA PRO A 265 18.88 0.66 25.90
C PRO A 265 17.93 1.85 25.68
N LEU A 266 16.68 1.56 25.31
CA LEU A 266 15.63 2.55 25.09
C LEU A 266 14.47 2.33 26.04
N LYS A 267 13.96 3.43 26.62
CA LYS A 267 12.71 3.45 27.39
C LYS A 267 11.59 3.98 26.51
N LEU A 268 10.78 3.09 25.95
CA LEU A 268 9.67 3.46 25.06
C LEU A 268 8.41 3.78 25.87
N LYS A 269 7.88 4.98 25.66
CA LYS A 269 6.58 5.45 26.14
C LYS A 269 5.48 5.12 25.14
N LYS A 270 4.25 5.05 25.63
CA LYS A 270 3.05 4.97 24.79
C LYS A 270 2.99 6.13 23.80
N GLY A 271 2.72 5.83 22.52
CA GLY A 271 2.66 6.79 21.43
C GLY A 271 3.95 6.86 20.64
N ILE A 272 4.14 8.00 19.96
CA ILE A 272 5.36 8.28 19.18
C ILE A 272 6.40 8.81 20.15
N ASN A 273 7.57 8.17 20.20
CA ASN A 273 8.67 8.57 21.08
C ASN A 273 9.50 9.69 20.45
N LYS A 274 10.28 10.40 21.28
CA LYS A 274 11.23 11.39 20.77
C LYS A 274 12.25 10.68 19.87
N PRO A 275 12.59 11.25 18.70
CA PRO A 275 13.56 10.64 17.82
C PRO A 275 14.96 10.64 18.46
N ILE A 276 15.71 9.60 18.15
CA ILE A 276 17.09 9.42 18.56
C ILE A 276 17.96 9.89 17.39
N ILE A 277 18.90 10.79 17.68
CA ILE A 277 19.87 11.29 16.72
C ILE A 277 21.26 10.87 17.19
N LEU A 278 21.97 10.13 16.36
CA LEU A 278 23.29 9.59 16.66
C LEU A 278 24.29 10.07 15.63
N LYS A 279 25.54 10.23 16.06
CA LYS A 279 26.68 10.42 15.17
C LYS A 279 27.58 9.19 15.29
N ILE A 280 27.99 8.65 14.14
CA ILE A 280 28.97 7.57 14.06
C ILE A 280 30.16 8.10 13.28
N GLU A 281 31.31 8.13 13.94
CA GLU A 281 32.59 8.44 13.30
C GLU A 281 33.06 7.26 12.45
N ASN A 282 33.77 7.54 11.35
CA ASN A 282 34.29 6.53 10.43
C ASN A 282 33.22 5.56 9.90
N ALA A 283 32.01 6.06 9.67
CA ALA A 283 30.90 5.22 9.21
C ALA A 283 31.17 4.66 7.81
N ALA A 284 31.27 3.34 7.70
CA ALA A 284 31.45 2.68 6.42
C ALA A 284 30.19 2.82 5.55
N ALA A 285 30.37 3.07 4.25
CA ALA A 285 29.27 3.07 3.31
C ALA A 285 28.67 1.67 3.13
N GLY A 286 27.48 1.62 2.53
CA GLY A 286 26.75 0.40 2.26
C GLY A 286 25.54 0.23 3.16
N LYS A 287 25.31 -1.01 3.57
CA LYS A 287 24.05 -1.45 4.19
C LYS A 287 24.06 -1.22 5.69
N TRP A 288 23.06 -0.53 6.19
CA TRP A 288 22.85 -0.31 7.62
C TRP A 288 21.51 -0.87 8.06
N PHE A 289 21.47 -1.40 9.27
CA PHE A 289 20.27 -1.94 9.91
C PHE A 289 20.06 -1.29 11.26
N ALA A 290 18.80 -1.08 11.61
CA ALA A 290 18.38 -0.78 12.98
C ALA A 290 17.34 -1.81 13.40
N ILE A 291 17.53 -2.40 14.59
CA ILE A 291 16.77 -3.53 15.09
C ILE A 291 16.31 -3.20 16.51
N LEU A 292 15.01 -3.30 16.77
CA LEU A 292 14.48 -3.35 18.12
C LEU A 292 14.49 -4.81 18.57
N ASP A 293 15.35 -5.13 19.53
CA ASP A 293 15.49 -6.48 20.07
C ASP A 293 14.36 -6.79 21.05
N LYS A 294 13.21 -7.17 20.50
CA LYS A 294 12.05 -7.59 21.27
C LYS A 294 11.19 -8.57 20.48
N ALA A 295 10.84 -9.69 21.09
CA ALA A 295 9.94 -10.66 20.50
C ALA A 295 8.49 -10.16 20.63
N GLU A 296 7.88 -9.80 19.51
CA GLU A 296 6.51 -9.27 19.47
C GLU A 296 5.65 -9.98 18.42
N SER A 297 4.34 -9.71 18.43
CA SER A 297 3.39 -10.37 17.51
C SER A 297 3.51 -9.87 16.07
N PHE A 298 4.05 -8.67 15.87
CA PHE A 298 4.36 -8.11 14.57
C PHE A 298 5.87 -7.82 14.53
N ALA A 299 6.64 -8.69 13.86
CA ALA A 299 8.10 -8.58 13.85
C ALA A 299 8.64 -7.70 12.70
N LEU A 300 7.78 -7.36 11.74
CA LEU A 300 8.20 -6.69 10.50
C LEU A 300 8.65 -5.24 10.74
N ASP A 301 8.09 -4.57 11.75
CA ASP A 301 8.46 -3.21 12.14
C ASP A 301 9.59 -3.16 13.18
N ASN A 302 10.09 -4.31 13.64
CA ASN A 302 11.24 -4.36 14.54
C ASN A 302 12.56 -4.15 13.80
N VAL A 303 12.61 -4.44 12.50
CA VAL A 303 13.82 -4.33 11.69
C VAL A 303 13.60 -3.33 10.57
N THR A 304 14.53 -2.40 10.44
CA THR A 304 14.59 -1.47 9.30
C THR A 304 15.99 -1.45 8.70
N CYS A 305 16.10 -0.93 7.49
CA CYS A 305 17.35 -0.86 6.76
C CYS A 305 17.49 0.46 6.00
N ALA A 306 18.73 0.88 5.79
CA ALA A 306 19.07 2.06 5.00
C ALA A 306 20.40 1.86 4.29
N VAL A 307 20.65 2.66 3.25
CA VAL A 307 21.92 2.65 2.52
C VAL A 307 22.63 3.97 2.73
N LEU A 308 23.80 3.91 3.40
CA LEU A 308 24.74 5.02 3.44
C LEU A 308 25.56 5.00 2.14
N ARG A 309 25.42 6.00 1.30
CA ARG A 309 26.13 6.03 0.00
C ARG A 309 27.55 6.54 0.18
N GLU A 310 28.45 6.00 -0.65
CA GLU A 310 29.75 6.63 -0.81
C GLU A 310 29.55 8.01 -1.44
N PRO A 311 30.16 9.07 -0.89
CA PRO A 311 30.22 10.36 -1.56
C PRO A 311 30.96 10.18 -2.87
N GLN A 312 30.27 10.54 -3.95
CA GLN A 312 30.88 10.67 -5.26
C GLN A 312 31.26 12.14 -5.41
N PRO A 313 32.55 12.51 -5.29
CA PRO A 313 32.96 13.88 -5.55
C PRO A 313 32.67 14.25 -7.01
N VAL A 314 32.40 15.52 -7.28
CA VAL A 314 32.31 16.04 -8.65
C VAL A 314 33.72 16.15 -9.21
N LYS A 315 33.97 15.44 -10.30
CA LYS A 315 35.20 15.55 -11.08
C LYS A 315 35.33 16.95 -11.67
N THR A 316 36.27 17.73 -11.17
CA THR A 316 36.42 19.15 -11.46
C THR A 316 37.76 19.40 -12.13
N ALA A 317 37.75 20.02 -13.31
CA ALA A 317 38.94 20.57 -13.94
C ALA A 317 39.02 22.08 -13.71
N ILE A 318 40.23 22.61 -13.68
CA ILE A 318 40.48 24.04 -13.53
C ILE A 318 41.23 24.53 -14.77
N SER A 319 40.72 25.60 -15.37
CA SER A 319 41.35 26.32 -16.48
C SER A 319 41.39 27.80 -16.10
N ALA A 320 42.26 28.11 -15.15
CA ALA A 320 42.43 29.44 -14.57
C ALA A 320 43.93 29.72 -14.40
N SER A 321 44.28 31.01 -14.35
CA SER A 321 45.65 31.46 -14.15
C SER A 321 46.09 31.41 -12.68
N THR A 322 45.12 31.46 -11.76
CA THR A 322 45.34 31.56 -10.31
C THR A 322 45.15 30.23 -9.59
N SER A 323 45.95 29.99 -8.55
CA SER A 323 45.91 28.77 -7.72
C SER A 323 44.78 28.76 -6.69
N ILE A 324 44.02 29.84 -6.54
CA ILE A 324 42.97 29.98 -5.51
C ILE A 324 41.81 29.02 -5.78
N TYR A 325 41.38 28.83 -7.02
CA TYR A 325 40.35 27.83 -7.33
C TYR A 325 40.83 26.41 -7.02
N GLU A 326 42.12 26.13 -7.24
CA GLU A 326 42.69 24.82 -6.90
C GLU A 326 42.69 24.60 -5.40
N MET A 327 43.05 25.63 -4.63
CA MET A 327 42.97 25.63 -3.17
C MET A 327 41.53 25.38 -2.69
N LEU A 328 40.53 26.03 -3.29
CA LEU A 328 39.12 25.83 -2.97
C LEU A 328 38.66 24.39 -3.26
N VAL A 329 38.95 23.87 -4.45
CA VAL A 329 38.61 22.48 -4.80
C VAL A 329 39.30 21.50 -3.84
N ASN A 330 40.56 21.75 -3.47
CA ASN A 330 41.30 20.95 -2.49
C ASN A 330 40.70 21.04 -1.07
N ALA A 331 40.16 22.20 -0.66
CA ALA A 331 39.42 22.31 0.59
C ALA A 331 38.17 21.40 0.58
N TYR A 332 37.45 21.37 -0.54
CA TYR A 332 36.29 20.50 -0.73
C TYR A 332 36.60 19.01 -0.88
N ARG A 333 37.85 18.64 -1.18
CA ARG A 333 38.30 17.23 -1.25
C ARG A 333 38.06 16.48 0.07
N HIS A 334 38.26 17.13 1.21
CA HIS A 334 38.02 16.54 2.54
C HIS A 334 36.56 16.15 2.75
N SER A 335 35.65 17.02 2.32
CA SER A 335 34.19 16.76 2.33
C SER A 335 33.74 15.83 1.20
N LYS A 336 34.65 15.41 0.31
CA LYS A 336 34.38 14.61 -0.89
C LYS A 336 33.27 15.20 -1.77
N ILE A 337 33.17 16.53 -1.82
CA ILE A 337 32.23 17.26 -2.67
C ILE A 337 32.81 17.44 -4.08
N MET A 338 34.10 17.75 -4.16
CA MET A 338 34.84 17.91 -5.42
C MET A 338 36.16 17.17 -5.39
N GLU A 339 36.64 16.79 -6.58
CA GLU A 339 37.93 16.16 -6.79
C GLU A 339 38.56 16.72 -8.08
N LEU A 340 39.81 17.17 -8.00
CA LEU A 340 40.56 17.62 -9.17
C LEU A 340 40.83 16.45 -10.13
N THR A 341 40.56 16.65 -11.42
CA THR A 341 40.93 15.70 -12.46
C THR A 341 41.22 16.41 -13.79
N ASP A 342 42.22 15.91 -14.51
CA ASP A 342 42.50 16.32 -15.89
C ASP A 342 41.78 15.41 -16.90
N LYS A 343 41.31 14.24 -16.44
CA LYS A 343 40.67 13.23 -17.28
C LYS A 343 39.17 13.24 -17.05
N THR A 344 38.41 13.46 -18.12
CA THR A 344 36.93 13.41 -18.14
C THR A 344 36.28 14.22 -17.01
N PRO A 345 36.48 15.55 -16.95
CA PRO A 345 35.85 16.39 -15.94
C PRO A 345 34.33 16.45 -16.14
N GLU A 346 33.57 16.37 -15.05
CA GLU A 346 32.13 16.61 -15.05
C GLU A 346 31.82 18.12 -15.12
N ILE A 347 32.68 18.93 -14.50
CA ILE A 347 32.57 20.38 -14.45
C ILE A 347 33.94 21.04 -14.64
N VAL A 348 33.96 22.21 -15.28
CA VAL A 348 35.16 23.01 -15.46
C VAL A 348 34.97 24.36 -14.78
N ILE A 349 35.89 24.73 -13.91
CA ILE A 349 36.02 26.09 -13.39
C ILE A 349 37.03 26.81 -14.27
N CYS A 350 36.64 27.90 -14.92
CA CYS A 350 37.54 28.65 -15.79
C CYS A 350 37.45 30.16 -15.60
N GLU A 351 38.55 30.84 -15.93
CA GLU A 351 38.62 32.30 -16.03
C GLU A 351 38.60 32.70 -17.51
N GLY A 352 37.89 33.78 -17.85
CA GLY A 352 37.83 34.26 -19.22
C GLY A 352 36.91 33.42 -20.11
N ASN A 353 37.48 32.89 -21.18
CA ASN A 353 36.74 32.13 -22.18
C ASN A 353 36.58 30.65 -21.82
N VAL A 354 35.54 30.04 -22.40
CA VAL A 354 35.31 28.60 -22.26
C VAL A 354 36.42 27.85 -23.02
N PRO A 355 37.16 26.93 -22.37
CA PRO A 355 38.23 26.19 -23.03
C PRO A 355 37.67 25.27 -24.12
N GLU A 356 38.21 25.36 -25.34
CA GLU A 356 37.79 24.55 -26.49
C GLU A 356 38.31 23.10 -26.42
N ASN A 357 39.42 22.89 -25.72
CA ASN A 357 40.13 21.62 -25.59
C ASN A 357 39.57 20.70 -24.48
N ILE A 358 38.62 21.17 -23.67
CA ILE A 358 38.04 20.38 -22.57
C ILE A 358 36.61 19.96 -22.91
N ALA A 359 36.43 18.65 -23.10
CA ALA A 359 35.14 18.02 -23.33
C ALA A 359 34.31 17.93 -22.04
N ALA A 360 33.75 19.07 -21.59
CA ALA A 360 32.81 19.15 -20.48
C ALA A 360 31.47 19.74 -20.94
N GLU A 361 30.40 19.39 -20.23
CA GLU A 361 29.06 19.92 -20.47
C GLU A 361 28.67 21.02 -19.46
N LYS A 362 29.42 21.16 -18.36
CA LYS A 362 29.11 22.07 -17.26
C LYS A 362 30.29 22.99 -16.97
N TYR A 363 30.00 24.27 -16.80
CA TYR A 363 31.03 25.30 -16.61
C TYR A 363 30.68 26.27 -15.49
N ILE A 364 31.69 26.67 -14.74
CA ILE A 364 31.64 27.81 -13.81
C ILE A 364 32.68 28.79 -14.32
N ILE A 365 32.22 29.96 -14.75
CA ILE A 365 33.03 30.91 -15.50
C ILE A 365 33.14 32.18 -14.67
N PHE A 366 34.36 32.56 -14.34
CA PHE A 366 34.69 33.85 -13.72
C PHE A 366 35.29 34.77 -14.75
N LYS A 367 35.13 36.09 -14.56
CA LYS A 367 35.75 37.12 -15.39
C LYS A 367 35.54 36.85 -16.90
N PRO A 368 34.29 36.92 -17.41
CA PRO A 368 34.03 36.67 -18.83
C PRO A 368 34.78 37.66 -19.72
N GLU A 369 35.44 37.18 -20.76
CA GLU A 369 36.18 38.00 -21.72
C GLU A 369 35.66 37.76 -23.14
N ASN A 370 35.82 38.73 -24.04
CA ASN A 370 35.45 38.61 -25.45
C ASN A 370 34.00 38.13 -25.65
N ASN A 371 33.69 37.54 -26.81
CA ASN A 371 32.40 36.91 -27.06
C ASN A 371 32.47 35.40 -26.82
N SER A 372 31.40 34.84 -26.28
CA SER A 372 31.28 33.41 -25.99
C SER A 372 29.90 32.88 -26.40
N ILE A 373 29.73 31.57 -26.34
CA ILE A 373 28.39 30.96 -26.49
C ILE A 373 27.44 31.41 -25.37
N PHE A 374 27.96 31.83 -24.21
CA PHE A 374 27.22 32.19 -23.00
C PHE A 374 27.05 33.70 -22.76
N TRP A 375 27.62 34.58 -23.60
CA TRP A 375 27.42 36.03 -23.54
C TRP A 375 27.87 36.73 -24.84
N LYS A 376 27.43 37.97 -25.03
CA LYS A 376 27.95 38.90 -26.06
C LYS A 376 28.34 40.23 -25.43
N GLY A 377 29.39 40.87 -25.95
CA GLY A 377 29.78 42.24 -25.62
C GLY A 377 30.84 42.41 -24.53
N ALA A 378 31.33 41.32 -23.91
CA ALA A 378 32.34 41.45 -22.84
C ALA A 378 33.67 41.99 -23.40
N GLY A 379 34.35 42.83 -22.60
CA GLY A 379 35.54 43.59 -23.00
C GLY A 379 35.50 45.07 -22.64
N ARG A 380 34.41 45.55 -22.01
CA ARG A 380 34.27 46.91 -21.46
C ARG A 380 33.99 46.82 -19.97
N PRO A 381 35.02 46.89 -19.10
CA PRO A 381 34.83 46.86 -17.66
C PRO A 381 34.13 48.14 -17.19
N GLN A 382 33.18 47.98 -16.27
CA GLN A 382 32.48 49.06 -15.60
C GLN A 382 33.11 49.36 -14.24
N SER A 383 32.77 50.52 -13.68
CA SER A 383 33.15 50.87 -12.31
C SER A 383 32.58 49.87 -11.30
N PRO A 384 33.29 49.61 -10.18
CA PRO A 384 32.82 48.70 -9.15
C PRO A 384 31.44 49.05 -8.59
N GLN A 385 30.56 48.05 -8.47
CA GLN A 385 29.15 48.22 -8.06
C GLN A 385 28.73 47.18 -7.03
N HIS A 386 27.69 47.50 -6.25
CA HIS A 386 27.02 46.55 -5.35
C HIS A 386 26.09 45.62 -6.12
N ALA A 387 25.93 44.40 -5.61
CA ALA A 387 24.98 43.46 -6.16
C ALA A 387 23.54 43.78 -5.73
N VAL A 388 22.60 43.53 -6.63
CA VAL A 388 21.17 43.45 -6.37
C VAL A 388 20.76 41.99 -6.61
N VAL A 389 20.25 41.33 -5.56
CA VAL A 389 19.85 39.92 -5.63
C VAL A 389 18.43 39.83 -6.19
N GLU A 390 18.32 39.55 -7.49
CA GLU A 390 17.04 39.41 -8.21
C GLU A 390 16.22 38.20 -7.74
N LYS A 391 16.90 37.12 -7.34
CA LYS A 391 16.26 35.85 -6.95
C LYS A 391 16.78 35.36 -5.59
N PRO A 392 16.33 35.92 -4.46
CA PRO A 392 16.84 35.57 -3.12
C PRO A 392 16.54 34.12 -2.71
N ALA A 393 15.49 33.51 -3.25
CA ALA A 393 15.15 32.10 -2.98
C ALA A 393 15.96 31.10 -3.82
N HIS A 394 16.82 31.56 -4.74
CA HIS A 394 17.59 30.69 -5.63
C HIS A 394 18.64 29.88 -4.85
N GLN A 395 18.81 28.59 -5.16
CA GLN A 395 19.71 27.69 -4.39
C GLN A 395 21.15 28.21 -4.29
N LEU A 396 21.64 28.85 -5.35
CA LEU A 396 22.98 29.46 -5.41
C LEU A 396 23.24 30.49 -4.30
N VAL A 397 22.28 31.38 -4.03
CA VAL A 397 22.49 32.57 -3.16
C VAL A 397 21.77 32.46 -1.82
N LYS A 398 21.04 31.36 -1.59
CA LYS A 398 20.26 31.14 -0.35
C LYS A 398 21.07 31.30 0.94
N PHE A 399 22.38 31.05 0.88
CA PHE A 399 23.28 31.13 2.03
C PHE A 399 24.39 32.19 1.88
N CYS A 400 24.29 33.09 0.90
CA CYS A 400 25.30 34.13 0.63
C CYS A 400 24.67 35.52 0.75
N ARG A 401 25.44 36.52 1.22
CA ARG A 401 25.03 37.92 1.33
C ARG A 401 25.76 38.78 0.30
N LEU A 402 25.33 38.67 -0.95
CA LEU A 402 25.99 39.36 -2.05
C LEU A 402 25.76 40.87 -2.05
N ASP A 403 24.67 41.34 -1.42
CA ASP A 403 24.27 42.74 -1.31
C ASP A 403 25.24 43.58 -0.46
N GLU A 404 25.94 42.95 0.49
CA GLU A 404 26.94 43.60 1.33
C GLU A 404 28.31 43.74 0.62
N ALA A 405 28.53 43.03 -0.49
CA ALA A 405 29.79 43.01 -1.22
C ALA A 405 29.80 44.01 -2.39
N LYS A 406 31.01 44.49 -2.71
CA LYS A 406 31.30 45.30 -3.89
C LYS A 406 32.08 44.47 -4.89
N PHE A 407 31.65 44.47 -6.14
CA PHE A 407 32.24 43.66 -7.21
C PHE A 407 33.00 44.53 -8.19
N GLU A 408 34.15 44.05 -8.65
CA GLU A 408 35.06 44.75 -9.56
C GLU A 408 35.20 44.02 -10.91
N GLU A 409 35.71 44.73 -11.92
CA GLU A 409 35.89 44.23 -13.29
C GLU A 409 34.59 43.68 -13.95
N ILE A 410 33.44 44.24 -13.60
CA ILE A 410 32.13 43.88 -14.15
C ILE A 410 32.08 44.26 -15.63
N GLN A 411 31.79 43.32 -16.52
CA GLN A 411 31.73 43.60 -17.95
C GLN A 411 30.33 44.06 -18.38
N GLU A 412 30.27 44.98 -19.34
CA GLU A 412 29.03 45.23 -20.08
C GLU A 412 28.78 44.05 -21.03
N LEU A 413 27.87 43.15 -20.65
CA LEU A 413 27.57 41.96 -21.46
C LEU A 413 26.07 41.64 -21.51
N THR A 414 25.67 40.96 -22.57
CA THR A 414 24.30 40.47 -22.76
C THR A 414 24.27 38.93 -22.72
N PRO A 415 23.51 38.33 -21.80
CA PRO A 415 23.38 36.88 -21.71
C PRO A 415 22.42 36.35 -22.80
N PRO A 416 22.51 35.06 -23.19
CA PRO A 416 21.58 34.44 -24.12
C PRO A 416 20.12 34.53 -23.65
N ALA A 417 19.18 34.54 -24.60
CA ALA A 417 17.75 34.42 -24.31
C ALA A 417 17.48 33.16 -23.46
N ASN A 418 16.59 33.28 -22.46
CA ASN A 418 16.27 32.26 -21.44
C ASN A 418 17.30 32.04 -20.33
N SER A 419 18.31 32.92 -20.20
CA SER A 419 19.21 32.89 -19.04
C SER A 419 18.48 33.31 -17.77
N VAL A 420 18.78 32.63 -16.66
CA VAL A 420 18.22 32.94 -15.34
C VAL A 420 19.19 33.85 -14.62
N ILE A 421 18.89 35.15 -14.59
CA ILE A 421 19.67 36.14 -13.83
C ILE A 421 19.36 35.95 -12.35
N VAL A 422 20.39 35.68 -11.55
CA VAL A 422 20.30 35.46 -10.10
C VAL A 422 20.64 36.74 -9.33
N ALA A 423 21.66 37.46 -9.80
CA ALA A 423 22.06 38.75 -9.28
C ALA A 423 22.43 39.70 -10.43
N SER A 424 22.11 40.97 -10.27
CA SER A 424 22.41 42.07 -11.19
C SER A 424 23.18 43.16 -10.43
N THR A 425 23.61 44.20 -11.13
CA THR A 425 24.09 45.45 -10.54
C THR A 425 22.95 46.45 -10.45
N ALA A 426 23.11 47.53 -9.68
CA ALA A 426 22.13 48.62 -9.61
C ALA A 426 21.79 49.22 -11.00
N ASN A 427 22.74 49.20 -11.94
CA ASN A 427 22.55 49.68 -13.30
C ASN A 427 21.97 48.61 -14.25
N GLY A 428 21.54 47.46 -13.73
CA GLY A 428 20.88 46.39 -14.47
C GLY A 428 21.82 45.45 -15.25
N GLN A 429 23.15 45.60 -15.13
CA GLN A 429 24.07 44.63 -15.72
C GLN A 429 24.01 43.29 -14.98
N PRO A 430 23.97 42.15 -15.67
CA PRO A 430 23.93 40.84 -15.05
C PRO A 430 25.26 40.56 -14.34
N LEU A 431 25.19 40.27 -13.04
CA LEU A 431 26.36 39.96 -12.21
C LEU A 431 26.56 38.44 -12.12
N ILE A 432 25.48 37.69 -11.87
CA ILE A 432 25.50 36.23 -11.77
C ILE A 432 24.27 35.68 -12.48
N TYR A 433 24.48 34.76 -13.41
CA TYR A 433 23.38 34.11 -14.11
C TYR A 433 23.68 32.66 -14.48
N LYS A 434 22.62 31.86 -14.55
CA LYS A 434 22.62 30.49 -15.07
C LYS A 434 22.15 30.50 -16.52
N THR A 435 22.83 29.78 -17.39
CA THR A 435 22.44 29.67 -18.80
C THR A 435 22.68 28.27 -19.35
N ALA A 436 21.94 27.90 -20.38
CA ALA A 436 22.05 26.60 -21.06
C ALA A 436 21.98 26.82 -22.57
N ARG A 437 22.99 26.33 -23.30
CA ARG A 437 23.07 26.49 -24.77
C ARG A 437 23.89 25.37 -25.39
N ASN A 438 23.42 24.83 -26.53
CA ASN A 438 24.09 23.77 -27.29
C ASN A 438 24.46 22.55 -26.43
N GLY A 439 23.58 22.12 -25.52
CA GLY A 439 23.83 21.01 -24.60
C GLY A 439 24.81 21.33 -23.44
N LYS A 440 25.38 22.54 -23.40
CA LYS A 440 26.24 23.00 -22.30
C LYS A 440 25.47 23.87 -21.33
N THR A 441 25.77 23.75 -20.04
CA THR A 441 25.19 24.56 -18.97
C THR A 441 26.28 25.30 -18.22
N ALA A 442 26.04 26.56 -17.85
CA ALA A 442 27.04 27.36 -17.17
C ALA A 442 26.44 28.29 -16.11
N TYR A 443 27.22 28.51 -15.06
CA TYR A 443 27.14 29.73 -14.27
C TYR A 443 28.20 30.70 -14.76
N VAL A 444 27.79 31.94 -14.99
CA VAL A 444 28.70 33.04 -15.34
C VAL A 444 28.68 34.04 -14.21
N PHE A 445 29.86 34.27 -13.64
CA PHE A 445 30.17 35.28 -12.64
C PHE A 445 30.86 36.44 -13.33
N ASN A 446 30.09 37.48 -13.64
CA ASN A 446 30.52 38.66 -14.38
C ASN A 446 31.27 39.66 -13.49
N PHE A 447 32.33 39.18 -12.86
CA PHE A 447 33.27 39.96 -12.05
C PHE A 447 34.55 39.15 -11.87
N ASP A 448 35.64 39.82 -11.50
CA ASP A 448 36.88 39.15 -11.10
C ASP A 448 36.89 39.00 -9.56
N PRO A 449 36.76 37.78 -9.02
CA PRO A 449 36.77 37.58 -7.57
C PRO A 449 38.13 37.93 -6.93
N MET A 450 39.22 37.99 -7.71
CA MET A 450 40.59 38.22 -7.22
C MET A 450 40.98 39.70 -7.10
N ARG A 451 40.20 40.60 -7.70
CA ARG A 451 40.51 42.05 -7.72
C ARG A 451 39.98 42.81 -6.51
N GLY A 452 38.89 42.34 -5.90
CA GLY A 452 38.34 42.87 -4.65
C GLY A 452 38.56 41.93 -3.47
N ASP A 453 37.95 42.26 -2.32
CA ASP A 453 38.05 41.43 -1.11
C ASP A 453 37.08 40.23 -1.09
N PHE A 454 36.30 40.04 -2.16
CA PHE A 454 35.26 39.00 -2.20
C PHE A 454 35.84 37.58 -2.02
N PHE A 455 37.03 37.30 -2.56
CA PHE A 455 37.67 35.99 -2.37
C PHE A 455 38.07 35.69 -0.91
N LEU A 456 38.18 36.71 -0.06
CA LEU A 456 38.45 36.57 1.38
C LEU A 456 37.17 36.35 2.20
N GLN A 457 35.99 36.57 1.59
CA GLN A 457 34.70 36.40 2.27
C GLN A 457 34.26 34.94 2.27
N VAL A 458 33.52 34.54 3.31
CA VAL A 458 32.95 33.19 3.44
C VAL A 458 31.97 32.87 2.31
N ASP A 459 31.37 33.91 1.71
CA ASP A 459 30.40 33.75 0.63
C ASP A 459 31.02 33.17 -0.65
N PHE A 460 32.30 33.46 -0.94
CA PHE A 460 32.95 32.96 -2.15
C PHE A 460 33.05 31.42 -2.22
N PRO A 461 33.62 30.70 -1.22
CA PRO A 461 33.61 29.25 -1.23
C PRO A 461 32.19 28.67 -1.21
N VAL A 462 31.28 29.23 -0.39
CA VAL A 462 29.88 28.78 -0.30
C VAL A 462 29.19 28.85 -1.66
N LEU A 463 29.38 29.95 -2.38
CA LEU A 463 28.80 30.19 -3.69
C LEU A 463 29.36 29.25 -4.76
N LEU A 464 30.68 28.98 -4.73
CA LEU A 464 31.29 27.97 -5.61
C LEU A 464 30.70 26.58 -5.35
N GLY A 465 30.63 26.17 -4.08
CA GLY A 465 30.04 24.89 -3.69
C GLY A 465 28.57 24.77 -4.12
N ALA A 466 27.78 25.82 -3.93
CA ALA A 466 26.38 25.87 -4.35
C ALA A 466 26.23 25.77 -5.87
N ALA A 467 27.08 26.45 -6.65
CA ALA A 467 27.08 26.40 -8.12
C ALA A 467 27.36 24.97 -8.63
N VAL A 468 28.36 24.31 -8.05
CA VAL A 468 28.73 22.92 -8.40
C VAL A 468 27.58 21.96 -8.10
N MET A 469 26.96 22.09 -6.92
CA MET A 469 25.85 21.22 -6.51
C MET A 469 24.61 21.39 -7.39
N ASP A 470 24.30 22.63 -7.76
CA ASP A 470 23.16 22.97 -8.63
C ASP A 470 23.39 22.53 -10.10
N LEU A 471 24.59 22.75 -10.66
CA LEU A 471 24.90 22.33 -12.04
C LEU A 471 25.01 20.82 -12.19
N CYS A 472 25.60 20.14 -11.20
CA CYS A 472 25.79 18.70 -11.28
C CYS A 472 24.53 17.89 -10.92
N GLY A 473 23.43 18.54 -10.54
CA GLY A 473 22.18 17.86 -10.20
C GLY A 473 22.34 16.95 -8.97
N LYS A 474 23.34 17.21 -8.12
CA LYS A 474 23.58 16.44 -6.88
C LYS A 474 22.66 16.90 -5.74
N THR A 475 21.39 17.16 -6.04
CA THR A 475 20.28 17.03 -5.10
C THR A 475 18.97 16.93 -5.89
N PRO A 476 18.02 16.07 -5.48
CA PRO A 476 17.84 15.56 -4.12
C PRO A 476 18.74 14.36 -3.85
N GLN A 477 19.45 14.37 -2.71
CA GLN A 477 19.99 13.14 -2.15
C GLN A 477 18.84 12.15 -2.09
N LEU A 478 18.92 11.06 -2.85
CA LEU A 478 17.94 9.99 -2.73
C LEU A 478 17.83 9.64 -1.24
N PRO A 479 16.63 9.40 -0.70
CA PRO A 479 16.52 9.03 0.70
C PRO A 479 17.37 7.77 0.96
N ALA A 480 17.91 7.64 2.17
CA ALA A 480 18.67 6.45 2.53
C ALA A 480 17.79 5.20 2.55
N VAL A 481 16.49 5.39 2.76
CA VAL A 481 15.45 4.36 2.75
C VAL A 481 14.15 4.89 2.13
N PHE A 482 13.55 4.07 1.26
CA PHE A 482 12.23 4.29 0.71
C PHE A 482 11.17 3.57 1.56
N LYS A 483 9.93 4.04 1.53
CA LYS A 483 8.82 3.31 2.16
C LYS A 483 8.38 2.15 1.28
N THR A 484 8.05 0.99 1.85
CA THR A 484 7.42 -0.07 1.06
C THR A 484 6.09 0.42 0.48
N GLY A 485 5.79 -0.01 -0.74
CA GLY A 485 4.67 0.50 -1.53
C GLY A 485 4.96 1.81 -2.28
N SER A 486 6.09 2.49 -2.06
CA SER A 486 6.43 3.66 -2.87
C SER A 486 6.96 3.29 -4.26
N LEU A 487 6.85 4.25 -5.19
CA LEU A 487 7.54 4.25 -6.48
C LEU A 487 8.87 4.99 -6.36
N LEU A 488 9.80 4.68 -7.26
CA LEU A 488 11.07 5.41 -7.33
C LEU A 488 10.86 6.80 -7.94
N PRO A 489 11.70 7.80 -7.58
CA PRO A 489 11.65 9.12 -8.20
C PRO A 489 11.81 9.05 -9.71
N GLU A 490 11.10 9.91 -10.44
CA GLU A 490 11.03 9.90 -11.90
C GLU A 490 12.41 9.90 -12.57
N ALA A 491 13.36 10.70 -12.06
CA ALA A 491 14.73 10.73 -12.57
C ALA A 491 15.41 9.34 -12.53
N VAL A 492 15.29 8.62 -11.40
CA VAL A 492 15.84 7.26 -11.26
C VAL A 492 15.06 6.28 -12.15
N ALA A 493 13.74 6.40 -12.17
CA ALA A 493 12.88 5.53 -12.95
C ALA A 493 13.17 5.62 -14.45
N ALA A 494 13.38 6.83 -14.98
CA ALA A 494 13.73 7.09 -16.38
C ALA A 494 15.11 6.50 -16.73
N THR A 495 16.13 6.75 -15.89
CA THR A 495 17.49 6.22 -16.11
C THR A 495 17.47 4.70 -16.21
N PHE A 496 16.83 4.01 -15.27
CA PHE A 496 16.86 2.55 -15.17
C PHE A 496 15.73 1.82 -15.89
N ASN A 497 14.82 2.52 -16.59
CA ASN A 497 13.71 1.91 -17.32
C ASN A 497 14.19 0.81 -18.28
N GLY A 498 13.56 -0.37 -18.24
CA GLY A 498 13.93 -1.53 -19.04
C GLY A 498 15.16 -2.31 -18.54
N GLY A 499 15.83 -1.83 -17.49
CA GLY A 499 16.94 -2.52 -16.82
C GLY A 499 16.49 -3.70 -15.95
N SER A 500 17.42 -4.20 -15.15
CA SER A 500 17.17 -5.28 -14.18
C SER A 500 17.19 -4.78 -12.75
N MET A 501 16.36 -5.38 -11.90
CA MET A 501 16.25 -5.08 -10.47
C MET A 501 16.44 -6.36 -9.66
N LEU A 502 17.45 -6.37 -8.81
CA LEU A 502 17.63 -7.38 -7.77
C LEU A 502 16.74 -7.02 -6.58
N LEU A 503 15.82 -7.93 -6.25
CA LEU A 503 14.93 -7.82 -5.10
C LEU A 503 15.62 -8.28 -3.80
N PRO A 504 15.09 -7.90 -2.61
CA PRO A 504 15.62 -8.36 -1.32
C PRO A 504 15.69 -9.89 -1.18
N ASN A 505 14.76 -10.61 -1.80
CA ASN A 505 14.73 -12.07 -1.83
C ASN A 505 15.71 -12.70 -2.84
N ARG A 506 16.67 -11.92 -3.36
CA ARG A 506 17.69 -12.29 -4.35
C ARG A 506 17.16 -12.67 -5.74
N LYS A 507 15.86 -12.50 -6.03
CA LYS A 507 15.33 -12.68 -7.37
C LYS A 507 15.63 -11.45 -8.24
N ILE A 508 16.02 -11.70 -9.48
CA ILE A 508 16.21 -10.65 -10.49
C ILE A 508 14.94 -10.55 -11.32
N VAL A 509 14.45 -9.33 -11.48
CA VAL A 509 13.26 -9.04 -12.28
C VAL A 509 13.53 -7.87 -13.22
N LYS A 510 12.82 -7.79 -14.34
CA LYS A 510 12.84 -6.58 -15.17
C LYS A 510 12.25 -5.41 -14.38
N TYR A 511 12.89 -4.25 -14.48
CA TYR A 511 12.42 -3.01 -13.88
C TYR A 511 11.55 -2.22 -14.86
N THR A 512 10.44 -1.71 -14.33
CA THR A 512 9.52 -0.79 -15.00
C THR A 512 9.21 0.36 -14.03
N PRO A 513 9.00 1.60 -14.52
CA PRO A 513 8.72 2.76 -13.66
C PRO A 513 7.55 2.57 -12.68
N ASP A 514 6.51 1.83 -13.10
CA ASP A 514 5.28 1.63 -12.32
C ASP A 514 5.42 0.54 -11.22
N LYS A 515 6.64 0.09 -10.96
CA LYS A 515 6.90 -1.04 -10.07
C LYS A 515 7.08 -0.58 -8.62
N HIS A 516 6.08 -0.86 -7.80
CA HIS A 516 6.13 -0.59 -6.36
C HIS A 516 7.17 -1.44 -5.63
N LEU A 517 7.77 -0.85 -4.59
CA LEU A 517 8.74 -1.50 -3.70
C LEU A 517 8.01 -2.35 -2.64
N VAL A 518 7.68 -3.60 -2.95
CA VAL A 518 6.79 -4.44 -2.10
C VAL A 518 7.48 -5.11 -0.91
N LEU A 519 8.79 -5.37 -1.00
CA LEU A 519 9.54 -6.10 0.03
C LEU A 519 10.47 -5.14 0.79
N PRO A 520 10.57 -5.22 2.11
CA PRO A 520 11.61 -4.54 2.85
C PRO A 520 12.97 -5.20 2.59
N GLY A 521 14.03 -4.40 2.68
CA GLY A 521 15.40 -4.82 2.45
C GLY A 521 16.08 -4.03 1.34
N PHE A 522 17.16 -4.61 0.81
CA PHE A 522 18.01 -3.94 -0.17
C PHE A 522 17.66 -4.32 -1.60
N TYR A 523 17.58 -3.29 -2.42
CA TYR A 523 17.38 -3.40 -3.86
C TYR A 523 18.65 -2.99 -4.59
N THR A 524 18.82 -3.51 -5.81
CA THR A 524 19.88 -3.05 -6.71
C THR A 524 19.35 -2.96 -8.12
N LEU A 525 19.39 -1.77 -8.71
CA LEU A 525 19.10 -1.53 -10.11
C LEU A 525 20.37 -1.61 -10.94
N MET A 526 20.27 -2.23 -12.11
CA MET A 526 21.38 -2.41 -13.05
C MET A 526 20.92 -2.17 -14.48
N LYS A 527 21.60 -1.25 -15.19
CA LYS A 527 21.39 -0.98 -16.62
C LYS A 527 22.65 -0.35 -17.22
N ASN A 528 23.07 -0.80 -18.40
CA ASN A 528 24.21 -0.24 -19.16
C ASN A 528 25.47 -0.03 -18.30
N GLY A 529 25.81 -0.99 -17.43
CA GLY A 529 26.95 -0.90 -16.50
C GLY A 529 26.74 0.00 -15.27
N GLN A 530 25.68 0.82 -15.23
CA GLN A 530 25.31 1.60 -14.05
C GLN A 530 24.63 0.71 -13.01
N ARG A 531 24.99 0.93 -11.74
CA ARG A 531 24.44 0.19 -10.59
C ARG A 531 24.00 1.17 -9.50
N LEU A 532 22.75 1.06 -9.06
CA LEU A 532 22.21 1.84 -7.93
C LEU A 532 21.68 0.91 -6.84
N GLN A 533 22.24 1.03 -5.63
CA GLN A 533 21.76 0.32 -4.45
C GLN A 533 20.97 1.26 -3.54
N PHE A 534 19.83 0.77 -3.05
CA PHE A 534 18.96 1.49 -2.11
C PHE A 534 18.21 0.50 -1.20
N ALA A 535 17.57 1.01 -0.17
CA ALA A 535 16.77 0.23 0.78
C ALA A 535 15.30 0.61 0.70
N ALA A 536 14.42 -0.32 1.04
CA ALA A 536 13.03 -0.06 1.35
C ALA A 536 12.66 -0.66 2.72
N ALA A 537 11.81 -0.01 3.48
CA ALA A 537 11.32 -0.49 4.77
C ALA A 537 9.88 0.00 5.02
N LEU A 538 9.17 -0.63 5.95
CA LEU A 538 7.75 -0.33 6.20
C LEU A 538 7.51 1.10 6.69
N LEU A 539 8.22 1.52 7.74
CA LEU A 539 8.21 2.88 8.32
C LEU A 539 6.79 3.49 8.41
N SER A 540 5.86 2.73 8.99
CA SER A 540 4.43 3.02 9.03
C SER A 540 3.94 3.21 10.45
N VAL A 541 3.60 4.45 10.80
CA VAL A 541 3.00 4.77 12.10
C VAL A 541 1.66 4.07 12.31
N PRO A 542 0.72 4.02 11.35
CA PRO A 542 -0.57 3.36 11.56
C PRO A 542 -0.48 1.85 11.83
N ASP A 543 0.52 1.17 11.26
CA ASP A 543 0.71 -0.27 11.48
C ASP A 543 1.27 -0.55 12.89
N THR A 544 2.23 0.25 13.37
CA THR A 544 2.78 0.14 14.72
C THR A 544 1.84 0.72 15.80
N LEU A 545 1.16 1.82 15.50
CA LEU A 545 0.19 2.53 16.34
C LEU A 545 -1.17 2.63 15.64
N PRO A 546 -2.01 1.57 15.72
CA PRO A 546 -3.33 1.60 15.12
C PRO A 546 -4.18 2.76 15.65
N PRO A 547 -4.82 3.56 14.76
CA PRO A 547 -5.61 4.72 15.16
C PRO A 547 -6.83 4.31 16.00
N ARG A 548 -7.09 5.05 17.08
CA ARG A 548 -8.28 4.92 17.95
C ARG A 548 -9.41 5.85 17.51
N PRO A 549 -10.70 5.51 17.75
CA PRO A 549 -11.17 4.37 18.52
C PRO A 549 -11.35 3.12 17.66
N GLU A 550 -11.29 1.98 18.34
CA GLU A 550 -11.66 0.66 17.86
C GLU A 550 -12.87 0.71 16.92
N PHE A 551 -12.64 0.52 15.62
CA PHE A 551 -13.73 0.37 14.69
C PHE A 551 -14.54 -0.90 15.07
N LYS A 552 -15.85 -0.74 15.27
CA LYS A 552 -16.79 -1.86 15.48
C LYS A 552 -17.18 -2.40 14.11
N SER A 553 -17.12 -3.72 13.93
CA SER A 553 -17.55 -4.40 12.71
C SER A 553 -18.91 -3.87 12.24
N THR A 554 -18.95 -3.20 11.08
CA THR A 554 -20.19 -2.64 10.50
C THR A 554 -20.89 -3.63 9.59
N ALA A 555 -20.27 -4.79 9.33
CA ALA A 555 -20.83 -5.79 8.46
C ALA A 555 -22.17 -6.30 8.99
N GLN A 556 -23.22 -6.12 8.17
CA GLN A 556 -24.52 -6.73 8.42
C GLN A 556 -24.38 -8.27 8.36
N PRO A 557 -25.26 -9.05 9.00
CA PRO A 557 -25.27 -10.50 8.80
C PRO A 557 -25.37 -10.83 7.30
N LEU A 558 -24.57 -11.81 6.87
CA LEU A 558 -24.71 -12.39 5.53
C LEU A 558 -25.88 -13.37 5.56
N GLU A 559 -26.72 -13.33 4.53
CA GLU A 559 -27.77 -14.34 4.37
C GLU A 559 -27.11 -15.71 4.20
N SER A 560 -27.27 -16.58 5.19
CA SER A 560 -26.74 -17.94 5.17
C SER A 560 -27.80 -18.90 5.73
N GLY A 561 -28.06 -19.99 5.02
CA GLY A 561 -28.95 -21.04 5.50
C GLY A 561 -29.43 -21.97 4.39
N ILE A 562 -29.86 -23.16 4.80
CA ILE A 562 -30.61 -24.07 3.93
C ILE A 562 -31.97 -23.38 3.66
N PRO A 563 -32.39 -23.22 2.39
CA PRO A 563 -33.69 -22.64 2.09
C PRO A 563 -34.77 -23.39 2.85
N VAL A 564 -35.68 -22.69 3.54
CA VAL A 564 -36.74 -23.34 4.33
C VAL A 564 -37.60 -24.26 3.46
N SER A 565 -37.68 -24.00 2.16
CA SER A 565 -38.30 -24.90 1.19
C SER A 565 -37.70 -26.31 1.18
N PHE A 566 -36.39 -26.48 1.37
CA PHE A 566 -35.77 -27.82 1.43
C PHE A 566 -36.13 -28.55 2.72
N ILE A 567 -36.19 -27.84 3.85
CA ILE A 567 -36.61 -28.43 5.13
C ILE A 567 -38.09 -28.85 5.05
N LEU A 568 -38.94 -28.03 4.43
CA LEU A 568 -40.35 -28.33 4.18
C LEU A 568 -40.54 -29.54 3.24
N LEU A 569 -39.69 -29.68 2.22
CA LEU A 569 -39.75 -30.82 1.30
C LEU A 569 -39.26 -32.11 1.98
N ALA A 570 -38.18 -32.04 2.77
CA ALA A 570 -37.69 -33.18 3.55
C ALA A 570 -38.72 -33.64 4.59
N THR A 571 -39.35 -32.70 5.30
CA THR A 571 -40.43 -33.03 6.26
C THR A 571 -41.65 -33.63 5.56
N ALA A 572 -42.05 -33.11 4.39
CA ALA A 572 -43.11 -33.73 3.59
C ALA A 572 -42.77 -35.18 3.20
N LEU A 573 -41.54 -35.45 2.75
CA LEU A 573 -41.09 -36.79 2.39
C LEU A 573 -41.12 -37.76 3.59
N VAL A 574 -40.70 -37.30 4.77
CA VAL A 574 -40.77 -38.09 6.00
C VAL A 574 -42.22 -38.39 6.38
N LEU A 575 -43.12 -37.42 6.25
CA LEU A 575 -44.55 -37.63 6.53
C LEU A 575 -45.18 -38.63 5.57
N VAL A 576 -44.87 -38.56 4.27
CA VAL A 576 -45.38 -39.51 3.27
C VAL A 576 -44.85 -40.92 3.52
N THR A 577 -43.57 -41.08 3.82
CA THR A 577 -43.00 -42.41 4.12
C THR A 577 -43.55 -42.99 5.43
N LEU A 578 -43.77 -42.17 6.46
CA LEU A 578 -44.48 -42.59 7.68
C LEU A 578 -45.91 -43.03 7.38
N GLU A 579 -46.62 -42.31 6.52
CA GLU A 579 -47.97 -42.67 6.08
C GLU A 579 -47.97 -44.00 5.33
N GLU A 580 -47.02 -44.23 4.43
CA GLU A 580 -46.87 -45.47 3.67
C GLU A 580 -46.53 -46.67 4.57
N ILE A 581 -45.62 -46.49 5.54
CA ILE A 581 -45.29 -47.54 6.52
C ILE A 581 -46.52 -47.86 7.38
N LEU A 582 -47.22 -46.83 7.85
CA LEU A 582 -48.46 -47.00 8.60
C LEU A 582 -49.51 -47.68 7.72
N TYR A 583 -49.58 -47.38 6.43
CA TYR A 583 -50.52 -47.99 5.49
C TYR A 583 -50.20 -49.47 5.22
N ASN A 584 -48.94 -49.82 4.97
CA ASN A 584 -48.52 -51.20 4.75
C ASN A 584 -48.70 -52.08 5.99
N ARG A 585 -48.42 -51.54 7.19
CA ARG A 585 -48.77 -52.23 8.46
C ARG A 585 -50.28 -52.46 8.62
N ARG A 586 -51.15 -51.68 7.96
CA ARG A 586 -52.62 -51.86 7.98
C ARG A 586 -53.13 -52.91 7.00
N LYS A 587 -52.33 -53.34 6.01
CA LYS A 587 -52.75 -54.30 4.98
C LYS A 587 -52.38 -55.75 5.32
N VAL A 588 -51.41 -55.94 6.22
CA VAL A 588 -50.84 -57.25 6.59
C VAL A 588 -51.35 -57.76 7.95
N GLY A 589 -52.11 -56.95 8.69
CA GLY A 589 -52.82 -57.36 9.92
C GLY A 589 -54.27 -56.90 9.90
#